data_AF-A0A318R2D6-F1
#
_entry.id   AF-A0A318R2D6-F1
#
_cell.length_a   1.000
_cell.length_b   1.000
_cell.length_c   1.000
_cell.angle_alpha   90.00
_cell.angle_beta   90.00
_cell.angle_gamma   90.00
#
_symmetry.space_group_name_H-M   'P 1'
#
loop_
_entity.id
_entity.type
_entity.pdbx_description
1 polymer ?
#
loop_
_entity_poly.entity_id
_entity_poly.type
_entity_poly.pdbx_seq_one_letter_code
_entity_poly.pdbx_strand_id
1 'polypeptide(L)'
;MYSSLFDAVFADSFFSPMRTVYVVSDSQLEEIKRNQREEELENIETSRKRLEESYQARVKVLDEREHELQEEIKALAPTKKEKEKVTT
;
A
#
# COMPACT_ATOMS: atom_id res chain seq x y z
N MET A 1 20.30 16.12 48.38
CA MET A 1 20.95 16.54 47.12
C MET A 1 20.13 15.96 45.99
N TYR A 2 19.51 16.80 45.15
CA TYR A 2 18.79 16.33 43.96
C TYR A 2 19.83 16.08 42.87
N SER A 3 20.33 14.86 42.78
CA SER A 3 21.13 14.43 41.63
C SER A 3 20.24 14.50 40.39
N SER A 4 20.55 15.45 39.51
CA SER A 4 19.78 15.74 38.30
C SER A 4 19.69 14.49 37.43
N LEU A 5 18.47 14.16 36.96
CA LEU A 5 18.27 13.10 35.96
C LEU A 5 19.08 13.35 34.68
N PHE A 6 19.47 14.61 34.45
CA PHE A 6 20.43 14.98 33.43
C PHE A 6 21.80 14.35 33.72
N ASP A 7 22.36 14.53 34.91
CA ASP A 7 23.68 14.00 35.27
C ASP A 7 23.77 12.47 35.15
N ALA A 8 22.70 11.75 35.51
CA ALA A 8 22.61 10.30 35.35
C ALA A 8 22.59 9.86 33.88
N VAL A 9 21.82 10.53 33.01
CA VAL A 9 21.75 10.21 31.58
C VAL A 9 23.07 10.54 30.87
N PHE A 10 23.74 11.62 31.26
CA PHE A 10 25.04 11.99 30.71
C PHE A 10 26.13 11.01 31.16
N ALA A 11 26.19 10.66 32.45
CA ALA A 11 27.14 9.69 32.97
C ALA A 11 26.98 8.32 32.30
N ASP A 12 25.75 7.82 32.17
CA ASP A 12 25.46 6.50 31.59
C ASP A 12 25.73 6.44 30.07
N SER A 13 25.69 7.60 29.38
CA SER A 13 26.04 7.70 27.95
C SER A 13 27.54 7.59 27.66
N PHE A 14 28.43 7.91 28.62
CA PHE A 14 29.89 7.79 28.42
C PHE A 14 30.42 6.35 28.59
N PHE A 15 29.70 5.49 29.31
CA PHE A 15 30.14 4.13 29.64
C PHE A 15 29.55 3.04 28.71
N SER A 16 28.67 3.40 27.77
CA SER A 16 28.04 2.50 26.78
C SER A 16 28.51 2.87 25.37
N PRO A 17 28.67 1.92 24.42
CA PRO A 17 29.35 2.19 23.15
C PRO A 17 28.57 3.23 22.31
N MET A 18 29.07 4.47 22.34
CA MET A 18 28.79 5.61 21.47
C MET A 18 27.33 5.73 20.97
N ARG A 19 26.40 6.09 21.86
CA ARG A 19 25.17 6.76 21.40
C ARG A 19 25.49 8.20 21.05
N THR A 20 25.51 8.52 19.77
CA THR A 20 25.69 9.90 19.28
C THR A 20 24.45 10.71 19.63
N VAL A 21 24.61 11.64 20.56
CA VAL A 21 23.54 12.59 20.94
C VAL A 21 23.69 13.83 20.07
N TYR A 22 22.73 14.05 19.17
CA TYR A 22 22.65 15.28 18.38
C TYR A 22 21.91 16.34 19.20
N VAL A 23 22.60 17.43 19.53
CA VAL A 23 21.97 18.59 20.14
C VAL A 23 21.36 19.41 19.02
N VAL A 24 20.05 19.33 18.89
CA VAL A 24 19.25 20.00 17.86
C VAL A 24 18.52 21.16 18.52
N SER A 25 18.48 22.33 17.89
CA SER A 25 17.62 23.42 18.41
C SER A 25 16.16 23.05 18.26
N ASP A 26 15.29 23.59 19.11
CA ASP A 26 13.84 23.32 19.04
C ASP A 26 13.28 23.62 17.63
N SER A 27 13.77 24.67 16.97
CA SER A 27 13.39 25.01 15.58
C SER A 27 13.77 23.93 14.55
N GLN A 28 14.98 23.37 14.66
CA GLN A 28 15.45 22.32 13.76
C GLN A 28 14.72 20.99 14.02
N LEU A 29 14.34 20.72 15.28
CA LEU A 29 13.55 19.54 15.62
C LEU A 29 12.14 19.61 15.01
N GLU A 30 11.51 20.77 15.04
CA GLU A 30 10.19 20.97 14.43
C GLU A 30 10.24 20.86 12.90
N GLU A 31 11.30 21.35 12.25
CA GLU A 31 11.51 21.15 10.81
C GLU A 31 11.68 19.66 10.45
N ILE A 32 12.45 18.90 11.23
CA ILE A 32 12.62 17.46 11.02
C ILE A 32 11.28 16.72 11.17
N LYS A 33 10.51 17.01 12.22
CA LYS A 33 9.19 16.40 12.43
C LYS A 33 8.23 16.73 11.29
N ARG A 34 8.28 17.96 10.78
CA ARG A 34 7.47 18.38 9.64
C ARG A 34 7.83 17.59 8.39
N ASN A 35 9.12 17.49 8.06
CA ASN A 35 9.59 16.75 6.89
C ASN A 35 9.22 15.26 6.97
N GLN A 36 9.36 14.65 8.16
CA GLN A 36 8.96 13.25 8.38
C GLN A 36 7.47 13.05 8.10
N ARG A 37 6.61 13.96 8.56
CA ARG A 37 5.16 13.88 8.30
C ARG A 37 4.82 14.12 6.84
N GLU A 38 5.52 15.01 6.17
CA GLU A 38 5.35 15.25 4.73
C GLU A 38 5.76 14.00 3.92
N GLU A 39 6.86 13.35 4.29
CA GLU A 39 7.31 12.09 3.68
C GLU A 39 6.33 10.94 3.96
N GLU A 40 5.84 10.80 5.19
CA GLU A 40 4.80 9.82 5.53
C GLU A 40 3.53 10.03 4.71
N LEU A 41 3.12 11.29 4.53
CA LEU A 41 1.95 11.64 3.72
C LEU A 41 2.17 11.26 2.25
N GLU A 42 3.31 11.62 1.65
CA GLU A 42 3.66 11.27 0.27
C GLU A 42 3.69 9.74 0.07
N ASN A 43 4.25 9.01 1.04
CA ASN A 43 4.27 7.55 1.01
C ASN A 43 2.87 6.94 1.04
N ILE A 44 1.96 7.51 1.84
CA ILE A 44 0.55 7.07 1.88
C ILE A 44 -0.14 7.38 0.54
N GLU A 45 0.03 8.59 0.00
CA GLU A 45 -0.58 9.00 -1.25
C GLU A 45 -0.12 8.14 -2.44
N THR A 46 1.19 7.92 -2.55
CA THR A 46 1.77 7.06 -3.59
C THR A 46 1.30 5.61 -3.46
N SER A 47 1.24 5.08 -2.24
CA SER A 47 0.73 3.73 -1.98
C SER A 47 -0.74 3.60 -2.36
N ARG A 48 -1.57 4.60 -2.03
CA ARG A 48 -2.98 4.65 -2.41
C ARG A 48 -3.15 4.64 -3.93
N LYS A 49 -2.38 5.47 -4.63
CA LYS A 49 -2.45 5.58 -6.09
C LYS A 49 -2.05 4.27 -6.77
N ARG A 50 -0.94 3.65 -6.34
CA ARG A 50 -0.50 2.33 -6.85
C ARG A 50 -1.56 1.25 -6.62
N LEU A 51 -2.21 1.28 -5.45
CA LEU A 51 -3.27 0.33 -5.13
C LEU A 51 -4.47 0.52 -6.06
N GLU A 52 -4.91 1.76 -6.27
CA GLU A 52 -6.02 2.10 -7.16
C GLU A 52 -5.75 1.66 -8.60
N GLU A 53 -4.55 1.93 -9.12
CA GLU A 53 -4.12 1.50 -10.46
C GLU A 53 -4.14 -0.03 -10.59
N SER A 54 -3.63 -0.74 -9.57
CA SER A 54 -3.66 -2.22 -9.54
C SER A 54 -5.08 -2.78 -9.50
N TYR A 55 -5.99 -2.15 -8.74
CA TYR A 55 -7.38 -2.57 -8.69
C TYR A 55 -8.07 -2.35 -10.02
N GLN A 56 -7.90 -1.17 -10.65
CA GLN A 56 -8.47 -0.88 -11.96
C GLN A 56 -7.97 -1.85 -13.03
N ALA A 57 -6.67 -2.19 -13.02
CA ALA A 57 -6.13 -3.19 -13.93
C ALA A 57 -6.80 -4.57 -13.72
N ARG A 58 -7.01 -4.97 -12.47
CA ARG A 58 -7.66 -6.25 -12.16
C ARG A 58 -9.14 -6.28 -12.55
N VAL A 59 -9.84 -5.15 -12.39
CA VAL A 59 -11.24 -5.02 -12.84
C VAL A 59 -11.33 -5.23 -14.35
N LYS A 60 -10.46 -4.60 -15.14
CA LYS A 60 -10.45 -4.79 -16.61
C LYS A 60 -10.27 -6.25 -17.02
N VAL A 61 -9.35 -6.96 -16.39
CA VAL A 61 -9.14 -8.39 -16.67
C VAL A 61 -10.38 -9.22 -16.35
N LEU A 62 -11.09 -8.88 -15.27
CA LEU A 62 -12.34 -9.56 -14.91
C LEU A 62 -13.46 -9.25 -15.90
N ASP A 63 -13.60 -7.99 -16.32
CA ASP A 63 -14.60 -7.56 -17.32
C ASP A 63 -14.36 -8.27 -18.66
N GLU A 64 -13.10 -8.33 -19.12
CA GLU A 64 -12.72 -9.07 -20.33
C GLU A 64 -13.09 -10.55 -20.21
N ARG A 65 -12.77 -11.18 -19.07
CA ARG A 65 -13.08 -12.60 -18.84
C ARG A 65 -14.58 -12.85 -18.74
N GLU A 66 -15.34 -11.94 -18.14
CA GLU A 66 -16.80 -12.03 -18.08
C GLU A 66 -17.39 -11.99 -19.50
N HIS A 67 -16.93 -11.05 -20.34
CA HIS A 67 -17.38 -10.94 -21.71
C HIS A 67 -17.05 -12.20 -22.52
N GLU A 68 -15.82 -12.73 -22.40
CA GLU A 68 -15.44 -14.00 -23.02
C GLU A 68 -16.38 -15.14 -22.63
N LEU A 69 -16.65 -15.30 -21.33
CA LEU A 69 -17.54 -16.34 -20.84
C LEU A 69 -18.98 -16.15 -21.33
N GLN A 70 -19.47 -14.91 -21.43
CA GLN A 70 -20.79 -14.64 -22.00
C GLN A 70 -20.88 -15.06 -23.47
N GLU A 71 -19.83 -14.80 -24.26
CA GLU A 71 -19.76 -15.23 -25.66
C GLU A 71 -19.63 -16.76 -25.78
N GLU A 72 -18.82 -17.41 -24.94
CA GLU A 72 -18.73 -18.87 -24.86
C GLU A 72 -20.10 -19.49 -24.53
N ILE A 73 -20.83 -18.93 -23.56
CA ILE A 73 -22.18 -19.39 -23.20
C ILE A 73 -23.16 -19.20 -24.36
N LYS A 74 -23.11 -18.06 -25.08
CA LYS A 74 -23.94 -17.83 -26.26
C LYS A 74 -23.62 -18.82 -27.39
N ALA A 75 -22.35 -19.16 -27.58
CA ALA A 75 -21.92 -20.14 -28.58
C ALA A 75 -22.30 -21.58 -28.22
N LEU A 76 -22.29 -21.91 -26.93
CA LEU A 76 -22.71 -23.21 -26.38
C LEU A 76 -24.23 -23.32 -26.25
N ALA A 77 -24.97 -22.20 -26.32
CA ALA A 77 -26.42 -22.22 -26.30
C ALA A 77 -26.91 -23.06 -27.48
N PRO A 78 -27.67 -24.15 -27.23
CA PRO A 78 -28.14 -24.99 -28.31
C PRO A 78 -29.01 -24.14 -29.23
N THR A 79 -28.62 -24.06 -30.49
CA THR A 79 -29.48 -23.61 -31.57
C THR A 79 -30.79 -24.38 -31.46
N LYS A 80 -31.83 -23.71 -30.95
CA LYS A 80 -33.17 -24.27 -30.86
C LYS A 80 -33.57 -24.74 -32.26
N LYS A 81 -33.63 -26.06 -32.40
CA LYS A 81 -34.49 -26.82 -33.31
C LYS A 81 -34.17 -26.74 -34.80
N GLU A 82 -33.07 -27.35 -35.23
CA GLU A 82 -33.09 -28.09 -36.49
C GLU A 82 -32.24 -29.35 -36.32
N LYS A 83 -32.75 -30.50 -36.81
CA LYS A 83 -32.15 -31.84 -36.80
C LYS A 83 -32.64 -32.80 -35.71
N GLU A 84 -33.94 -33.03 -35.72
CA GLU A 84 -34.48 -34.40 -35.65
C GLU A 84 -35.51 -34.46 -36.80
N LYS A 85 -35.08 -34.46 -38.07
CA LYS A 85 -34.89 -35.68 -38.89
C LYS A 85 -35.81 -36.81 -38.40
N VAL A 86 -36.95 -37.01 -39.06
CA VAL A 86 -37.04 -37.98 -40.17
C VAL A 86 -36.61 -39.35 -39.67
N THR A 87 -37.58 -40.07 -39.09
CA THR A 87 -37.57 -41.54 -39.06
C THR A 87 -38.88 -41.98 -39.70
N THR A 88 -38.67 -42.76 -40.76
CA THR A 88 -39.56 -43.49 -41.64
C THR A 88 -40.69 -44.23 -40.94
#